data_AF-A0AAE3KM22-F1
#
_entry.id   AF-A0AAE3KM22-F1
#
_cell.length_a   1.000
_cell.length_b   1.000
_cell.length_c   1.000
_cell.angle_alpha   90.00
_cell.angle_beta   90.00
_cell.angle_gamma   90.00
#
_symmetry.space_group_name_H-M   'P 1'
#
loop_
_entity.id
_entity.type
_entity.pdbx_description
1 polymer ?
#
loop_
_entity_poly.entity_id
_entity_poly.type
_entity_poly.pdbx_seq_one_letter_code
_entity_poly.pdbx_strand_id
1 'polypeptide(L)'
;MLPWQPPEGVSGAVTTIVVTAAAPRGKKYKCAMAEAIRARPGLRVRQGQASARERLQHFTLGPFMESLDAVERQYRPLAMSDVLCAVERNPRLHDGLKKWTSDAVRRYVEVFSREDDTPETRLRLVPKRWTYRVEVCEPGVRGAYAYEISAWGRCYESVDRRVRELRLIGIRADAEARADAEVAIAAFVAARATPDERLERVRVVAFTPDSDEPTTLFDDTPQRAVSAYEEHGRGVLAEIVDGHGYQPGTACLRCAFASRCPALPRANGLLGVDGSGRPRRTWSVTTGRAYQACPARAHLRGLNLPTSRAVEHSDASRRGRAIHALLAARHADRTSGPCVVDLGANWSAGGHELTVNELASGREMLRHHAEVCPLQHLPADAPVRVEPRLTWEDGQAQVLVIAEPDLLYRDGDSWVWREVKTSAREHRGGTDLLSTYPQLALGVLVLARGELGGSRARSRVELEVLRPGGVDLEVVDPFTPRVRQNAEAVIRDMVHRWRADDLFAAQPAVQHCTRCEVAAWCRAKDGAVVR
;
A
#
# COMPACT_ATOMS: atom_id res chain seq x y z
N MET A 1 -17.33 -11.38 -25.57
CA MET A 1 -17.08 -11.01 -24.15
C MET A 1 -18.40 -11.04 -23.42
N LEU A 2 -18.49 -11.74 -22.29
CA LEU A 2 -19.70 -11.71 -21.46
C LEU A 2 -19.89 -10.29 -20.91
N PRO A 3 -21.11 -9.74 -20.91
CA PRO A 3 -21.36 -8.43 -20.35
C PRO A 3 -21.00 -8.44 -18.86
N TRP A 4 -20.34 -7.37 -18.40
CA TRP A 4 -20.02 -7.23 -16.99
C TRP A 4 -21.32 -7.19 -16.18
N GLN A 5 -21.44 -8.04 -15.16
CA GLN A 5 -22.61 -8.08 -14.28
C GLN A 5 -22.22 -7.70 -12.85
N PRO A 6 -23.06 -6.90 -12.16
CA PRO A 6 -22.83 -6.61 -10.75
C PRO A 6 -22.89 -7.91 -9.94
N PRO A 7 -22.03 -8.06 -8.92
CA PRO A 7 -22.09 -9.23 -8.06
C PRO A 7 -23.36 -9.24 -7.21
N GLU A 8 -23.70 -10.42 -6.69
CA GLU A 8 -24.88 -10.60 -5.86
C GLU A 8 -24.91 -9.62 -4.67
N GLY A 9 -26.07 -9.01 -4.41
CA GLY A 9 -26.25 -8.02 -3.35
C GLY A 9 -25.89 -6.57 -3.74
N VAL A 10 -25.43 -6.34 -4.98
CA VAL A 10 -25.25 -5.02 -5.57
C VAL A 10 -26.38 -4.73 -6.56
N SER A 11 -26.99 -3.56 -6.46
CA SER A 11 -28.07 -3.13 -7.35
C SER A 11 -27.96 -1.65 -7.68
N GLY A 12 -28.55 -1.23 -8.80
CA GLY A 12 -28.59 0.17 -9.23
C GLY A 12 -28.46 0.29 -10.74
N ALA A 13 -28.78 1.46 -11.27
CA ALA A 13 -28.64 1.74 -12.69
C ALA A 13 -27.20 2.18 -13.01
N VAL A 14 -26.61 1.62 -14.06
CA VAL A 14 -25.29 2.01 -14.56
C VAL A 14 -25.47 3.06 -15.66
N THR A 15 -25.84 4.29 -15.30
CA THR A 15 -26.06 5.36 -16.28
C THR A 15 -24.77 6.06 -16.69
N THR A 16 -23.76 6.05 -15.82
CA THR A 16 -22.47 6.72 -16.03
C THR A 16 -21.33 5.85 -15.55
N ILE A 17 -20.24 5.85 -16.30
CA ILE A 17 -18.96 5.25 -15.90
C ILE A 17 -17.95 6.36 -15.62
N VAL A 18 -17.31 6.33 -14.45
CA VAL A 18 -16.37 7.36 -13.99
C VAL A 18 -15.05 6.70 -13.61
N VAL A 19 -13.96 7.11 -14.27
CA VAL A 19 -12.61 6.64 -13.95
C VAL A 19 -11.67 7.81 -13.68
N THR A 20 -10.53 7.51 -13.07
CA THR A 20 -9.50 8.51 -12.74
C THR A 20 -8.17 8.14 -13.39
N ALA A 21 -7.35 9.12 -13.74
CA ALA A 21 -6.02 8.90 -14.31
C ALA A 21 -5.10 8.07 -13.40
N ALA A 22 -5.34 8.08 -12.08
CA ALA A 22 -4.61 7.26 -11.12
C ALA A 22 -5.12 5.81 -11.03
N ALA A 23 -6.22 5.45 -11.72
CA ALA A 23 -6.80 4.11 -11.65
C ALA A 23 -5.84 2.98 -12.11
N PRO A 24 -4.90 3.17 -13.06
CA PRO A 24 -3.87 2.17 -13.37
C PRO A 24 -2.81 1.95 -12.28
N ARG A 25 -2.65 2.90 -11.35
CA ARG A 25 -1.47 3.01 -10.48
C ARG A 25 -1.37 1.90 -9.42
N GLY A 26 -0.32 1.06 -9.45
CA GLY A 26 -0.08 -0.03 -8.48
C GLY A 26 -0.84 -1.31 -8.83
N LYS A 27 -0.23 -2.22 -9.61
CA LYS A 27 -0.86 -3.46 -10.07
C LYS A 27 -0.90 -4.57 -9.00
N LYS A 28 0.04 -4.58 -8.05
CA LYS A 28 0.14 -5.63 -7.03
C LYS A 28 -1.04 -5.53 -6.05
N TYR A 29 -1.91 -6.53 -6.06
CA TYR A 29 -3.05 -6.70 -5.14
C TYR A 29 -4.27 -5.77 -5.32
N LYS A 30 -4.52 -5.29 -6.54
CA LYS A 30 -5.79 -4.60 -6.85
C LYS A 30 -6.92 -5.59 -7.11
N CYS A 31 -8.04 -5.38 -6.43
CA CYS A 31 -9.26 -6.11 -6.73
C CYS A 31 -9.95 -5.50 -7.96
N ALA A 32 -9.90 -6.21 -9.10
CA ALA A 32 -10.51 -5.78 -10.36
C ALA A 32 -12.02 -5.52 -10.20
N MET A 33 -12.73 -6.39 -9.46
CA MET A 33 -14.16 -6.18 -9.16
C MET A 33 -14.40 -4.89 -8.36
N ALA A 34 -13.54 -4.56 -7.39
CA ALA A 34 -13.71 -3.34 -6.59
C ALA A 34 -13.51 -2.06 -7.43
N GLU A 35 -12.56 -2.06 -8.36
CA GLU A 35 -12.36 -0.94 -9.28
C GLU A 35 -13.51 -0.83 -10.30
N ALA A 36 -14.00 -1.96 -10.83
CA ALA A 36 -15.17 -1.99 -11.71
C ALA A 36 -16.43 -1.44 -11.01
N ILE A 37 -16.68 -1.82 -9.75
CA ILE A 37 -17.80 -1.25 -8.98
C ILE A 37 -17.59 0.24 -8.71
N ARG A 38 -16.36 0.66 -8.32
CA ARG A 38 -16.04 2.08 -8.09
C ARG A 38 -16.28 2.91 -9.34
N ALA A 39 -16.00 2.35 -10.53
CA ALA A 39 -16.23 3.02 -11.79
C ALA A 39 -17.71 3.24 -12.12
N ARG A 40 -18.64 2.63 -11.37
CA ARG A 40 -20.08 2.69 -11.60
C ARG A 40 -20.78 3.35 -10.40
N PRO A 41 -20.76 4.70 -10.30
CA PRO A 41 -21.29 5.43 -9.15
C PRO A 41 -22.81 5.28 -8.94
N GLY A 42 -23.55 4.72 -9.89
CA GLY A 42 -24.98 4.40 -9.70
C GLY A 42 -25.23 3.09 -8.93
N LEU A 43 -24.21 2.25 -8.75
CA LEU A 43 -24.34 1.01 -7.99
C LEU A 43 -24.33 1.27 -6.48
N ARG A 44 -25.17 0.53 -5.76
CA ARG A 44 -25.32 0.60 -4.31
C ARG A 44 -25.38 -0.80 -3.72
N VAL A 45 -24.86 -0.94 -2.51
CA VAL A 45 -25.07 -2.13 -1.68
C VAL A 45 -26.28 -1.86 -0.79
N ARG A 46 -27.27 -2.77 -0.80
CA ARG A 46 -28.56 -2.58 -0.08
C ARG A 46 -28.41 -2.36 1.44
N GLN A 47 -27.30 -2.75 2.03
CA GLN A 47 -26.96 -2.51 3.43
C GLN A 47 -25.49 -2.11 3.56
N GLY A 48 -25.23 -0.80 3.53
CA GLY A 48 -23.92 -0.27 3.88
C GLY A 48 -23.72 -0.33 5.40
N GLN A 49 -22.53 -0.74 5.86
CA GLN A 49 -22.16 -0.55 7.25
C GLN A 49 -21.75 0.89 7.46
N ALA A 50 -22.49 1.62 8.31
CA ALA A 50 -22.03 2.91 8.80
C ALA A 50 -20.80 2.67 9.69
N SER A 51 -19.62 3.12 9.25
CA SER A 51 -18.43 3.11 10.08
C SER A 51 -18.23 4.47 10.72
N ALA A 52 -17.87 4.50 12.00
CA ALA A 52 -17.39 5.72 12.63
C ALA A 52 -16.19 6.30 11.85
N ARG A 53 -16.00 7.61 11.94
CA ARG A 53 -14.88 8.30 11.29
C ARG A 53 -13.68 8.30 12.22
N GLU A 54 -12.50 8.15 11.63
CA GLU A 54 -11.25 8.34 12.34
C GLU A 54 -11.13 9.77 12.88
N ARG A 55 -10.52 9.91 14.06
CA ARG A 55 -10.25 11.22 14.67
C ARG A 55 -9.18 11.98 13.89
N LEU A 56 -8.13 11.27 13.49
CA LEU A 56 -7.02 11.82 12.74
C LEU A 56 -7.22 11.67 11.24
N GLN A 57 -6.57 12.54 10.47
CA GLN A 57 -6.52 12.50 9.02
C GLN A 57 -5.63 11.34 8.56
N HIS A 58 -6.16 10.47 7.70
CA HIS A 58 -5.42 9.34 7.11
C HIS A 58 -5.11 9.52 5.62
N PHE A 59 -5.48 10.66 5.04
CA PHE A 59 -5.09 11.02 3.67
C PHE A 59 -4.02 12.11 3.68
N THR A 60 -2.77 11.67 3.48
CA THR A 60 -1.55 12.47 3.56
C THR A 60 -1.57 13.72 2.69
N LEU A 61 -2.01 13.61 1.44
CA LEU A 61 -2.01 14.73 0.50
C LEU A 61 -3.18 15.72 0.72
N GLY A 62 -4.17 15.39 1.55
CA GLY A 62 -5.34 16.25 1.78
C GLY A 62 -4.96 17.62 2.35
N PRO A 63 -4.31 17.68 3.53
CA PRO A 63 -3.88 18.95 4.13
C PRO A 63 -2.92 19.74 3.24
N PHE A 64 -2.06 19.05 2.48
CA PHE A 64 -1.16 19.68 1.52
C PHE A 64 -1.93 20.39 0.40
N MET A 65 -2.89 19.71 -0.24
CA MET A 65 -3.71 20.31 -1.29
C MET A 65 -4.58 21.45 -0.76
N GLU A 66 -5.20 21.28 0.40
CA GLU A 66 -5.98 22.34 1.07
C GLU A 66 -5.13 23.58 1.39
N SER A 67 -3.88 23.37 1.80
CA SER A 67 -2.94 24.46 2.09
C SER A 67 -2.54 25.21 0.82
N LEU A 68 -2.21 24.49 -0.26
CA LEU A 68 -1.88 25.13 -1.54
C LEU A 68 -3.08 25.84 -2.15
N ASP A 69 -4.29 25.30 -2.01
CA ASP A 69 -5.52 25.98 -2.43
C ASP A 69 -5.72 27.29 -1.66
N ALA A 70 -5.23 27.41 -0.42
CA ALA A 70 -5.28 28.66 0.33
C ALA A 70 -4.21 29.67 -0.11
N VAL A 71 -3.00 29.20 -0.45
CA VAL A 71 -1.88 30.04 -0.92
C VAL A 71 -2.12 30.56 -2.34
N GLU A 72 -2.62 29.71 -3.24
CA GLU A 72 -2.74 30.02 -4.67
C GLU A 72 -4.11 30.61 -5.09
N ARG A 73 -4.97 30.96 -4.12
CA ARG A 73 -6.27 31.60 -4.39
C ARG A 73 -6.11 32.88 -5.21
N GLN A 74 -6.85 32.98 -6.32
CA GLN A 74 -6.76 34.12 -7.24
C GLN A 74 -7.20 35.46 -6.62
N TYR A 75 -8.28 35.47 -5.83
CA TYR A 75 -8.89 36.73 -5.35
C TYR A 75 -8.45 37.16 -3.95
N ARG A 76 -7.88 36.23 -3.16
CA ARG A 76 -7.42 36.48 -1.79
C ARG A 76 -6.47 35.37 -1.34
N PRO A 77 -5.23 35.33 -1.86
CA PRO A 77 -4.25 34.38 -1.40
C PRO A 77 -3.95 34.65 0.07
N LEU A 78 -3.86 33.59 0.88
CA LEU A 78 -3.42 33.72 2.27
C LEU A 78 -1.88 33.77 2.31
N ALA A 79 -1.34 34.55 3.25
CA ALA A 79 0.09 34.53 3.49
C ALA A 79 0.53 33.12 3.92
N MET A 80 1.71 32.70 3.47
CA MET A 80 2.28 31.40 3.81
C MET A 80 2.29 31.16 5.33
N SER A 81 2.64 32.19 6.12
CA SER A 81 2.62 32.13 7.58
C SER A 81 1.25 31.75 8.16
N ASP A 82 0.16 32.27 7.61
CA ASP A 82 -1.20 32.02 8.09
C ASP A 82 -1.65 30.60 7.78
N VAL A 83 -1.32 30.11 6.58
CA VAL A 83 -1.60 28.73 6.15
C VAL A 83 -0.84 27.74 7.04
N LEU A 84 0.44 27.97 7.27
CA LEU A 84 1.26 27.11 8.14
C LEU A 84 0.76 27.15 9.60
N CYS A 85 0.30 28.32 10.07
CA CYS A 85 -0.32 28.43 11.40
C CYS A 85 -1.63 27.62 11.50
N ALA A 86 -2.45 27.62 10.44
CA ALA A 86 -3.68 26.82 10.38
C ALA A 86 -3.38 25.31 10.40
N VAL A 87 -2.35 24.85 9.68
CA VAL A 87 -1.87 23.46 9.72
C VAL A 87 -1.47 23.08 11.15
N GLU A 88 -0.69 23.93 11.83
CA GLU A 88 -0.20 23.64 13.18
C GLU A 88 -1.33 23.52 14.21
N ARG A 89 -2.36 24.37 14.08
CA ARG A 89 -3.53 24.39 14.97
C ARG A 89 -4.57 23.31 14.68
N ASN A 90 -4.44 22.56 13.58
CA ASN A 90 -5.45 21.58 13.19
C ASN A 90 -5.39 20.33 14.10
N PRO A 91 -6.43 20.07 14.93
CA PRO A 91 -6.42 18.95 15.87
C PRO A 91 -6.65 17.58 15.21
N ARG A 92 -7.00 17.55 13.92
CA ARG A 92 -7.15 16.30 13.14
C ARG A 92 -5.83 15.86 12.53
N LEU A 93 -4.77 16.67 12.59
CA LEU A 93 -3.46 16.31 12.06
C LEU A 93 -2.59 15.79 13.19
N HIS A 94 -2.02 14.61 12.99
CA HIS A 94 -0.92 14.14 13.84
C HIS A 94 0.31 15.03 13.63
N ASP A 95 1.12 15.24 14.66
CA ASP A 95 2.25 16.19 14.62
C ASP A 95 3.22 15.94 13.47
N GLY A 96 3.50 14.67 13.16
CA GLY A 96 4.34 14.35 12.00
C GLY A 96 3.70 14.69 10.65
N LEU A 97 2.38 14.61 10.52
CA LEU A 97 1.69 15.08 9.32
C LEU A 97 1.67 16.61 9.23
N LYS A 98 1.57 17.32 10.36
CA LYS A 98 1.71 18.79 10.39
C LYS A 98 3.08 19.23 9.89
N LYS A 99 4.14 18.60 10.41
CA LYS A 99 5.52 18.88 10.00
C LYS A 99 5.72 18.59 8.52
N TRP A 100 5.35 17.39 8.07
CA TRP A 100 5.48 17.01 6.66
C TRP A 100 4.71 17.95 5.74
N THR A 101 3.45 18.29 6.08
CA THR A 101 2.62 19.20 5.29
C THR A 101 3.26 20.58 5.18
N SER A 102 3.77 21.12 6.30
CA SER A 102 4.43 22.42 6.32
C SER A 102 5.67 22.46 5.44
N ASP A 103 6.52 21.45 5.55
CA ASP A 103 7.76 21.35 4.77
C ASP A 103 7.43 21.14 3.28
N ALA A 104 6.44 20.30 2.96
CA ALA A 104 6.00 20.05 1.59
C ALA A 104 5.42 21.31 0.91
N VAL A 105 4.58 22.08 1.61
CA VAL A 105 4.01 23.32 1.08
C VAL A 105 5.11 24.35 0.80
N ARG A 106 6.07 24.53 1.72
CA ARG A 106 7.21 25.42 1.50
C ARG A 106 8.02 25.00 0.29
N ARG A 107 8.35 23.71 0.18
CA ARG A 107 9.13 23.19 -0.95
C ARG A 107 8.41 23.37 -2.27
N TYR A 108 7.11 23.08 -2.31
CA TYR A 108 6.29 23.28 -3.50
C TYR A 108 6.34 24.73 -3.98
N VAL A 109 6.10 25.68 -3.06
CA VAL A 109 6.12 27.10 -3.41
C VAL A 109 7.53 27.53 -3.80
N GLU A 110 8.58 27.11 -3.11
CA GLU A 110 9.96 27.43 -3.50
C GLU A 110 10.29 26.98 -4.94
N VAL A 111 9.91 25.74 -5.28
CA VAL A 111 10.19 25.12 -6.58
C VAL A 111 9.40 25.80 -7.70
N PHE A 112 8.11 26.06 -7.49
CA PHE A 112 7.24 26.61 -8.54
C PHE A 112 7.04 28.13 -8.49
N SER A 113 7.64 28.83 -7.52
CA SER A 113 7.69 30.31 -7.51
C SER A 113 8.88 30.86 -8.27
N ARG A 114 9.84 30.00 -8.65
CA ARG A 114 10.99 30.33 -9.47
C ARG A 114 10.75 29.83 -10.89
N GLU A 115 10.18 30.67 -11.74
CA GLU A 115 10.36 30.55 -13.18
C GLU A 115 10.11 31.90 -13.85
N ASP A 116 11.05 32.27 -14.72
CA ASP A 116 11.15 33.44 -15.58
C ASP A 116 10.05 33.43 -16.66
N ASP A 117 8.80 33.71 -16.27
CA ASP A 117 7.68 33.82 -17.20
C ASP A 117 7.35 35.28 -17.51
N THR A 118 7.18 35.59 -18.81
CA THR A 118 6.51 36.83 -19.20
C THR A 118 5.06 36.81 -18.67
N PRO A 119 4.40 37.97 -18.53
CA PRO A 119 3.01 38.00 -18.07
C PRO A 119 2.05 37.10 -18.87
N GLU A 120 2.37 36.80 -20.14
CA GLU A 120 1.56 35.95 -21.01
C GLU A 120 1.74 34.43 -20.74
N THR A 121 2.96 33.97 -20.46
CA THR A 121 3.25 32.54 -20.22
C THR A 121 2.94 32.09 -18.80
N ARG A 122 2.72 33.05 -17.89
CA ARG A 122 2.41 32.81 -16.49
C ARG A 122 1.22 31.86 -16.29
N LEU A 123 1.49 30.75 -15.62
CA LEU A 123 0.49 29.74 -15.28
C LEU A 123 -0.43 30.19 -14.14
N ARG A 124 -1.74 30.00 -14.31
CA ARG A 124 -2.79 30.27 -13.30
C ARG A 124 -3.48 29.00 -12.87
N LEU A 125 -3.69 28.84 -11.57
CA LEU A 125 -4.44 27.73 -11.02
C LEU A 125 -5.89 27.73 -11.55
N VAL A 126 -6.31 26.62 -12.14
CA VAL A 126 -7.70 26.33 -12.50
C VAL A 126 -8.35 25.65 -11.28
N PRO A 127 -9.33 26.29 -10.62
CA PRO A 127 -9.87 25.82 -9.34
C PRO A 127 -10.72 24.55 -9.45
N LYS A 128 -11.13 24.17 -10.67
CA LYS A 128 -11.90 22.94 -10.91
C LYS A 128 -10.97 21.84 -11.41
N ARG A 129 -11.19 20.61 -10.93
CA ARG A 129 -10.51 19.44 -11.49
C ARG A 129 -10.84 19.33 -12.97
N TRP A 130 -9.85 18.97 -13.78
CA TRP A 130 -10.09 18.60 -15.16
C TRP A 130 -10.79 17.24 -15.27
N THR A 131 -11.91 17.24 -15.99
CA THR A 131 -12.73 16.05 -16.27
C THR A 131 -13.10 16.06 -17.74
N TYR A 132 -12.70 15.03 -18.48
CA TYR A 132 -13.24 14.74 -19.79
C TYR A 132 -14.56 13.97 -19.63
N ARG A 133 -15.60 14.39 -20.35
CA ARG A 133 -16.91 13.72 -20.37
C ARG A 133 -17.37 13.54 -21.80
N VAL A 134 -17.87 12.35 -22.11
CA VAL A 134 -18.57 12.06 -23.38
C VAL A 134 -19.90 11.40 -23.07
N GLU A 135 -20.94 11.83 -23.79
CA GLU A 135 -22.28 11.26 -23.74
C GLU A 135 -22.57 10.52 -25.03
N VAL A 136 -23.28 9.40 -24.94
CA VAL A 136 -23.67 8.55 -26.07
C VAL A 136 -25.19 8.44 -26.12
N CYS A 137 -25.76 8.50 -27.32
CA CYS A 137 -27.22 8.48 -27.52
C CYS A 137 -27.84 7.12 -27.14
N GLU A 138 -27.11 6.03 -27.36
CA GLU A 138 -27.53 4.68 -27.03
C GLU A 138 -26.53 4.03 -26.07
N PRO A 139 -27.01 3.27 -25.07
CA PRO A 139 -26.12 2.62 -24.12
C PRO A 139 -25.34 1.51 -24.82
N GLY A 140 -24.03 1.55 -24.72
CA GLY A 140 -23.17 0.48 -25.24
C GLY A 140 -23.29 -0.82 -24.44
N VAL A 141 -22.42 -1.81 -24.71
CA VAL A 141 -22.38 -3.11 -24.02
C VAL A 141 -22.24 -3.04 -22.49
N ARG A 142 -21.82 -1.90 -21.95
CA ARG A 142 -21.67 -1.63 -20.52
C ARG A 142 -22.91 -1.00 -19.87
N GLY A 143 -23.96 -0.71 -20.66
CA GLY A 143 -25.22 -0.11 -20.20
C GLY A 143 -25.17 1.39 -19.89
N ALA A 144 -24.02 2.05 -20.06
CA ALA A 144 -23.82 3.45 -19.71
C ALA A 144 -24.06 4.41 -20.87
N TYR A 145 -24.63 5.58 -20.54
CA TYR A 145 -24.90 6.70 -21.45
C TYR A 145 -23.85 7.80 -21.37
N ALA A 146 -23.00 7.79 -20.33
CA ALA A 146 -21.94 8.77 -20.16
C ALA A 146 -20.66 8.12 -19.63
N TYR A 147 -19.52 8.62 -20.11
CA TYR A 147 -18.20 8.22 -19.67
C TYR A 147 -17.42 9.45 -19.21
N GLU A 148 -16.86 9.39 -18.01
CA GLU A 148 -16.04 10.44 -17.44
C GLU A 148 -14.65 9.93 -17.11
N ILE A 149 -13.63 10.71 -17.48
CA ILE A 149 -12.24 10.49 -17.09
C ILE A 149 -11.77 11.76 -16.38
N SER A 150 -11.32 11.62 -15.14
CA SER A 150 -10.81 12.73 -14.35
C SER A 150 -9.35 12.56 -14.00
N ALA A 151 -8.61 13.67 -13.90
CA ALA A 151 -7.25 13.66 -13.40
C ALA A 151 -7.20 14.35 -12.03
N TRP A 152 -6.49 13.73 -11.08
CA TRP A 152 -6.30 14.27 -9.74
C TRP A 152 -4.88 14.82 -9.63
N GLY A 153 -4.78 16.11 -9.31
CA GLY A 153 -3.54 16.89 -9.29
C GLY A 153 -3.88 18.38 -9.23
N ARG A 154 -2.88 19.24 -9.43
CA ARG A 154 -3.08 20.69 -9.57
C ARG A 154 -3.12 21.07 -11.04
N CYS A 155 -4.19 21.73 -11.47
CA CYS A 155 -4.44 22.09 -12.86
C CYS A 155 -4.07 23.56 -13.09
N TYR A 156 -3.21 23.85 -14.05
CA TYR A 156 -2.82 25.21 -14.41
C TYR A 156 -3.05 25.47 -15.90
N GLU A 157 -3.40 26.71 -16.22
CA GLU A 157 -3.54 27.20 -17.60
C GLU A 157 -2.78 28.53 -17.72
N SER A 158 -2.05 28.73 -18.81
CA SER A 158 -1.41 30.02 -19.11
C SER A 158 -2.46 31.11 -19.35
N VAL A 159 -2.08 32.39 -19.22
CA VAL A 159 -3.01 33.51 -19.40
C VAL A 159 -3.58 33.55 -20.82
N ASP A 160 -2.76 33.24 -21.82
CA ASP A 160 -3.15 33.14 -23.24
C ASP A 160 -3.90 31.85 -23.59
N ARG A 161 -4.02 30.92 -22.63
CA ARG A 161 -4.70 29.62 -22.74
C ARG A 161 -4.05 28.65 -23.74
N ARG A 162 -2.81 28.93 -24.16
CA ARG A 162 -2.03 28.08 -25.08
C ARG A 162 -1.35 26.90 -24.38
N VAL A 163 -1.13 27.00 -23.08
CA VAL A 163 -0.44 25.97 -22.29
C VAL A 163 -1.34 25.49 -21.16
N ARG A 164 -1.42 24.16 -21.00
CA ARG A 164 -2.01 23.51 -19.83
C ARG A 164 -0.98 22.65 -19.13
N GLU A 165 -0.90 22.80 -17.81
CA GLU A 165 -0.01 22.00 -16.98
C GLU A 165 -0.78 21.28 -15.88
N LEU A 166 -0.65 19.96 -15.83
CA LEU A 166 -1.17 19.13 -14.75
C LEU A 166 -0.01 18.66 -13.87
N ARG A 167 -0.02 19.09 -12.61
CA ARG A 167 0.98 18.67 -11.62
C ARG A 167 0.44 17.51 -10.79
N LEU A 168 1.05 16.34 -10.97
CA LEU A 168 0.75 15.11 -10.25
C LEU A 168 1.61 15.01 -8.98
N ILE A 169 0.95 15.11 -7.83
CA ILE A 169 1.64 15.13 -6.53
C ILE A 169 1.88 13.70 -6.03
N GLY A 170 3.12 13.41 -5.63
CA GLY A 170 3.52 12.20 -4.93
C GLY A 170 3.91 12.48 -3.47
N ILE A 171 4.03 11.42 -2.67
CA ILE A 171 4.45 11.52 -1.25
C ILE A 171 5.95 11.23 -1.10
N ARG A 172 6.48 10.32 -1.92
CA ARG A 172 7.86 9.83 -1.89
C ARG A 172 8.46 9.82 -3.29
N ALA A 173 9.72 10.23 -3.42
CA ALA A 173 10.47 10.23 -4.66
C ALA A 173 10.90 8.82 -5.12
N ASP A 174 11.03 7.86 -4.19
CA ASP A 174 11.31 6.44 -4.50
C ASP A 174 10.09 5.56 -4.70
N ALA A 175 8.90 6.16 -4.85
CA ALA A 175 7.77 5.40 -5.33
C ALA A 175 8.06 4.84 -6.73
N GLU A 176 7.42 3.72 -7.08
CA GLU A 176 7.49 3.16 -8.44
C GLU A 176 7.24 4.25 -9.49
N ALA A 177 8.02 4.18 -10.57
CA ALA A 177 7.83 5.05 -11.71
C ALA A 177 6.36 5.00 -12.17
N ARG A 178 5.83 6.15 -12.56
CA ARG A 178 4.45 6.25 -13.02
C ARG A 178 4.32 5.46 -14.32
N ALA A 179 3.31 4.59 -14.38
CA ALA A 179 3.06 3.79 -15.57
C ALA A 179 2.67 4.68 -16.75
N ASP A 180 3.12 4.32 -17.96
CA ASP A 180 2.83 5.05 -19.20
C ASP A 180 1.33 5.30 -19.39
N ALA A 181 0.50 4.31 -19.04
CA ALA A 181 -0.96 4.43 -19.06
C ALA A 181 -1.48 5.57 -18.18
N GLU A 182 -0.95 5.74 -16.96
CA GLU A 182 -1.35 6.85 -16.08
C GLU A 182 -0.97 8.20 -16.69
N VAL A 183 0.25 8.31 -17.22
CA VAL A 183 0.76 9.55 -17.81
C VAL A 183 -0.06 9.92 -19.05
N ALA A 184 -0.33 8.95 -19.94
CA ALA A 184 -1.14 9.13 -21.13
C ALA A 184 -2.58 9.57 -20.81
N ILE A 185 -3.23 8.94 -19.80
CA ILE A 185 -4.58 9.33 -19.38
C ILE A 185 -4.57 10.75 -18.77
N ALA A 186 -3.58 11.08 -17.96
CA ALA A 186 -3.44 12.41 -17.37
C ALA A 186 -3.26 13.50 -18.44
N ALA A 187 -2.38 13.27 -19.42
CA ALA A 187 -2.16 14.16 -20.55
C ALA A 187 -3.43 14.33 -21.40
N PHE A 188 -4.13 13.23 -21.68
CA PHE A 188 -5.41 13.27 -22.42
C PHE A 188 -6.48 14.09 -21.69
N VAL A 189 -6.64 13.92 -20.38
CA VAL A 189 -7.58 14.72 -19.61
C VAL A 189 -7.20 16.20 -19.64
N ALA A 190 -5.92 16.54 -19.51
CA ALA A 190 -5.45 17.92 -19.63
C ALA A 190 -5.75 18.53 -21.03
N ALA A 191 -5.58 17.74 -22.08
CA ALA A 191 -5.88 18.14 -23.46
C ALA A 191 -7.40 18.32 -23.71
N ARG A 192 -8.27 17.51 -23.09
CA ARG A 192 -9.68 17.37 -23.50
C ARG A 192 -10.73 17.78 -22.47
N ALA A 193 -10.37 18.07 -21.21
CA ALA A 193 -11.34 18.39 -20.16
C ALA A 193 -12.19 19.64 -20.43
N THR A 194 -11.68 20.59 -21.22
CA THR A 194 -12.45 21.70 -21.77
C THR A 194 -11.85 22.02 -23.13
N PRO A 195 -12.53 21.70 -24.25
CA PRO A 195 -12.03 21.99 -25.58
C PRO A 195 -11.67 23.47 -25.71
N ASP A 196 -10.44 23.76 -26.10
CA ASP A 196 -9.97 25.10 -26.44
C ASP A 196 -9.07 24.99 -27.66
N GLU A 197 -9.46 25.65 -28.74
CA GLU A 197 -8.73 25.62 -30.02
C GLU A 197 -7.39 26.37 -29.94
N ARG A 198 -7.21 27.22 -28.93
CA ARG A 198 -5.94 27.92 -28.68
C ARG A 198 -4.90 27.04 -28.01
N LEU A 199 -5.29 25.88 -27.47
CA LEU A 199 -4.37 25.03 -26.73
C LEU A 199 -3.33 24.44 -27.68
N GLU A 200 -2.07 24.80 -27.47
CA GLU A 200 -0.94 24.40 -28.30
C GLU A 200 -0.06 23.36 -27.58
N ARG A 201 -0.01 23.39 -26.25
CA ARG A 201 0.90 22.57 -25.43
C ARG A 201 0.26 22.05 -24.15
N VAL A 202 0.54 20.78 -23.84
CA VAL A 202 0.11 20.08 -22.63
C VAL A 202 1.34 19.54 -21.90
N ARG A 203 1.46 19.89 -20.62
CA ARG A 203 2.51 19.42 -19.71
C ARG A 203 1.90 18.57 -18.61
N VAL A 204 2.52 17.45 -18.30
CA VAL A 204 2.25 16.67 -17.08
C VAL A 204 3.55 16.57 -16.30
N VAL A 205 3.53 17.10 -15.09
CA VAL A 205 4.72 17.21 -14.23
C VAL A 205 4.47 16.41 -12.95
N ALA A 206 5.39 15.54 -12.57
CA ALA A 206 5.41 14.94 -11.24
C ALA A 206 6.14 15.86 -10.27
N PHE A 207 5.56 16.02 -9.08
CA PHE A 207 6.24 16.67 -7.96
C PHE A 207 6.13 15.81 -6.70
N THR A 208 7.25 15.69 -6.00
CA THR A 208 7.36 15.01 -4.71
C THR A 208 8.14 15.93 -3.77
N PRO A 209 7.66 16.20 -2.54
CA PRO A 209 8.34 17.10 -1.62
C PRO A 209 9.79 16.73 -1.26
N ASP A 210 10.15 15.46 -1.43
CA ASP A 210 11.47 14.90 -1.16
C ASP A 210 12.36 14.77 -2.41
N SER A 211 11.90 15.23 -3.59
CA SER A 211 12.75 15.34 -4.78
C SER A 211 13.42 16.70 -4.89
N ASP A 212 14.63 16.71 -5.44
CA ASP A 212 15.37 17.94 -5.69
C ASP A 212 14.68 18.79 -6.76
N GLU A 213 14.11 18.18 -7.79
CA GLU A 213 13.41 18.87 -8.88
C GLU A 213 12.11 18.14 -9.28
N PRO A 214 11.14 18.86 -9.88
CA PRO A 214 10.01 18.24 -10.57
C PRO A 214 10.47 17.41 -11.76
N THR A 215 9.73 16.35 -12.08
CA THR A 215 9.99 15.52 -13.27
C THR A 215 8.92 15.76 -14.31
N THR A 216 9.31 16.22 -15.50
CA THR A 216 8.41 16.27 -16.66
C THR A 216 8.12 14.86 -17.16
N LEU A 217 6.85 14.46 -17.13
CA LEU A 217 6.40 13.14 -17.59
C LEU A 217 5.84 13.17 -19.01
N PHE A 218 5.26 14.30 -19.39
CA PHE A 218 4.71 14.54 -20.72
C PHE A 218 4.83 16.03 -21.02
N ASP A 219 5.24 16.36 -22.24
CA ASP A 219 5.34 17.74 -22.71
C ASP A 219 5.26 17.77 -24.23
N ASP A 220 4.04 17.87 -24.76
CA ASP A 220 3.77 17.82 -26.21
C ASP A 220 2.42 18.48 -26.53
N THR A 221 2.01 18.43 -27.78
CA THR A 221 0.74 18.92 -28.33
C THR A 221 -0.48 18.12 -27.82
N PRO A 222 -1.68 18.72 -27.84
CA PRO A 222 -2.93 18.02 -27.52
C PRO A 222 -3.17 16.78 -28.39
N GLN A 223 -2.79 16.80 -29.67
CA GLN A 223 -2.96 15.68 -30.59
C GLN A 223 -2.11 14.49 -30.16
N ARG A 224 -0.86 14.73 -29.74
CA ARG A 224 0.03 13.67 -29.24
C ARG A 224 -0.46 13.10 -27.91
N ALA A 225 -1.06 13.92 -27.05
CA ALA A 225 -1.72 13.44 -25.83
C ALA A 225 -2.90 12.49 -26.14
N VAL A 226 -3.68 12.79 -27.19
CA VAL A 226 -4.75 11.91 -27.67
C VAL A 226 -4.19 10.59 -28.21
N SER A 227 -3.15 10.64 -29.05
CA SER A 227 -2.49 9.43 -29.57
C SER A 227 -1.94 8.55 -28.45
N ALA A 228 -1.23 9.13 -27.47
CA ALA A 228 -0.69 8.40 -26.33
C ALA A 228 -1.79 7.73 -25.50
N TYR A 229 -2.96 8.37 -25.35
CA TYR A 229 -4.10 7.76 -24.68
C TYR A 229 -4.68 6.57 -25.43
N GLU A 230 -4.84 6.66 -26.76
CA GLU A 230 -5.30 5.52 -27.55
C GLU A 230 -4.32 4.34 -27.46
N GLU A 231 -3.01 4.61 -27.47
CA GLU A 231 -1.95 3.59 -27.40
C GLU A 231 -1.82 2.94 -26.02
N HIS A 232 -1.74 3.74 -24.95
CA HIS A 232 -1.38 3.25 -23.62
C HIS A 232 -2.52 3.30 -22.60
N GLY A 233 -3.50 4.20 -22.77
CA GLY A 233 -4.50 4.50 -21.75
C GLY A 233 -5.82 3.76 -21.93
N ARG A 234 -6.36 3.74 -23.16
CA ARG A 234 -7.72 3.28 -23.45
C ARG A 234 -7.95 1.82 -23.08
N GLY A 235 -7.03 0.94 -23.47
CA GLY A 235 -7.10 -0.50 -23.15
C GLY A 235 -7.11 -0.74 -21.64
N VAL A 236 -6.21 -0.08 -20.91
CA VAL A 236 -6.11 -0.22 -19.45
C VAL A 236 -7.36 0.28 -18.73
N LEU A 237 -7.95 1.40 -19.16
CA LEU A 237 -9.23 1.86 -18.59
C LEU A 237 -10.38 0.89 -18.89
N ALA A 238 -10.40 0.28 -20.07
CA ALA A 238 -11.37 -0.75 -20.41
C ALA A 238 -11.25 -1.97 -19.50
N GLU A 239 -10.03 -2.49 -19.28
CA GLU A 239 -9.76 -3.59 -18.35
C GLU A 239 -10.21 -3.28 -16.92
N ILE A 240 -9.98 -2.06 -16.44
CA ILE A 240 -10.42 -1.61 -15.11
C ILE A 240 -11.94 -1.63 -14.99
N VAL A 241 -12.64 -1.11 -16.00
CA VAL A 241 -14.10 -1.03 -16.00
C VAL A 241 -14.74 -2.43 -16.14
N ASP A 242 -14.12 -3.32 -16.91
CA ASP A 242 -14.63 -4.66 -17.19
C ASP A 242 -14.03 -5.71 -16.24
N GLY A 243 -13.39 -5.29 -15.14
CA GLY A 243 -12.74 -6.18 -14.19
C GLY A 243 -13.70 -7.09 -13.41
N HIS A 244 -13.38 -8.40 -13.37
CA HIS A 244 -14.18 -9.42 -12.67
C HIS A 244 -13.49 -10.08 -11.46
N GLY A 245 -12.16 -10.03 -11.40
CA GLY A 245 -11.37 -10.74 -10.38
C GLY A 245 -11.54 -10.19 -8.96
N TYR A 246 -11.72 -11.11 -8.01
CA TYR A 246 -11.67 -10.79 -6.58
C TYR A 246 -10.27 -10.97 -6.03
N GLN A 247 -9.75 -9.93 -5.38
CA GLN A 247 -8.45 -9.98 -4.72
C GLN A 247 -8.50 -9.19 -3.42
N PRO A 248 -8.98 -9.82 -2.33
CA PRO A 248 -9.04 -9.19 -1.02
C PRO A 248 -7.70 -8.59 -0.58
N GLY A 249 -7.76 -7.45 0.08
CA GLY A 249 -6.58 -6.71 0.55
C GLY A 249 -6.95 -5.40 1.24
N THR A 250 -6.01 -4.47 1.31
CA THR A 250 -6.22 -3.14 1.93
C THR A 250 -7.34 -2.34 1.26
N ALA A 251 -7.56 -2.55 -0.05
CA ALA A 251 -8.65 -1.92 -0.80
C ALA A 251 -10.04 -2.28 -0.24
N CYS A 252 -10.19 -3.43 0.44
CA CYS A 252 -11.44 -3.84 1.09
C CYS A 252 -11.89 -2.85 2.18
N LEU A 253 -10.98 -2.04 2.73
CA LEU A 253 -11.31 -1.07 3.77
C LEU A 253 -12.30 -0.02 3.28
N ARG A 254 -12.14 0.43 2.02
CA ARG A 254 -12.98 1.43 1.36
C ARG A 254 -13.90 0.85 0.31
N CYS A 255 -13.87 -0.46 0.11
CA CYS A 255 -14.73 -1.14 -0.86
C CYS A 255 -16.16 -1.17 -0.31
N ALA A 256 -17.08 -0.49 -1.01
CA ALA A 256 -18.50 -0.49 -0.65
C ALA A 256 -19.12 -1.90 -0.65
N PHE A 257 -18.54 -2.82 -1.43
CA PHE A 257 -18.97 -4.22 -1.56
C PHE A 257 -18.30 -5.18 -0.57
N ALA A 258 -17.33 -4.74 0.24
CA ALA A 258 -16.59 -5.65 1.13
C ALA A 258 -17.50 -6.50 2.02
N SER A 259 -18.59 -5.91 2.55
CA SER A 259 -19.55 -6.58 3.42
C SER A 259 -20.33 -7.73 2.76
N ARG A 260 -20.33 -7.84 1.43
CA ARG A 260 -20.98 -8.91 0.65
C ARG A 260 -20.01 -9.67 -0.26
N CYS A 261 -18.71 -9.36 -0.17
CA CYS A 261 -17.71 -9.97 -1.04
C CYS A 261 -17.58 -11.48 -0.75
N PRO A 262 -17.80 -12.36 -1.75
CA PRO A 262 -17.72 -13.81 -1.55
C PRO A 262 -16.27 -14.28 -1.31
N ALA A 263 -15.29 -13.49 -1.77
CA ALA A 263 -13.89 -13.81 -1.64
C ALA A 263 -13.26 -13.31 -0.33
N LEU A 264 -13.95 -12.47 0.46
CA LEU A 264 -13.44 -11.94 1.73
C LEU A 264 -13.97 -12.79 2.90
N PRO A 265 -13.15 -13.72 3.46
CA PRO A 265 -13.59 -14.61 4.53
C PRO A 265 -13.87 -13.83 5.83
N ARG A 266 -14.79 -14.35 6.63
CA ARG A 266 -15.19 -13.77 7.92
C ARG A 266 -14.57 -14.56 9.06
N ALA A 267 -13.66 -13.91 9.78
CA ALA A 267 -12.98 -14.48 10.94
C ALA A 267 -13.33 -13.66 12.19
N ASN A 268 -14.62 -13.60 12.53
CA ASN A 268 -15.09 -12.84 13.69
C ASN A 268 -14.43 -13.35 14.97
N GLY A 269 -13.86 -12.42 15.75
CA GLY A 269 -13.17 -12.72 17.00
C GLY A 269 -11.75 -13.26 16.81
N LEU A 270 -11.18 -13.24 15.59
CA LEU A 270 -9.80 -13.66 15.32
C LEU A 270 -8.78 -12.90 16.17
N LEU A 271 -8.99 -11.60 16.37
CA LEU A 271 -8.09 -10.75 17.16
C LEU A 271 -8.40 -10.75 18.66
N GLY A 272 -9.54 -11.33 19.07
CA GLY A 272 -9.96 -11.39 20.47
C GLY A 272 -10.19 -10.02 21.12
N VAL A 273 -10.56 -9.00 20.34
CA VAL A 273 -10.89 -7.64 20.82
C VAL A 273 -12.26 -7.21 20.29
N ASP A 274 -12.95 -6.38 21.06
CA ASP A 274 -14.17 -5.71 20.60
C ASP A 274 -13.83 -4.32 20.02
N GLY A 275 -14.36 -4.04 18.83
CA GLY A 275 -14.27 -2.76 18.16
C GLY A 275 -15.64 -2.21 17.76
N SER A 276 -16.71 -2.68 18.40
CA SER A 276 -18.07 -2.16 18.22
C SER A 276 -18.09 -0.62 18.30
N GLY A 277 -18.76 0.00 17.32
CA GLY A 277 -18.85 1.47 17.22
C GLY A 277 -17.57 2.21 16.79
N ARG A 278 -16.42 1.52 16.61
CA ARG A 278 -15.15 2.16 16.22
C ARG A 278 -14.95 2.18 14.68
N PRO A 279 -14.11 3.08 14.15
CA PRO A 279 -13.81 3.13 12.72
C PRO A 279 -13.15 1.84 12.23
N ARG A 280 -13.45 1.41 10.99
CA ARG A 280 -12.78 0.25 10.41
C ARG A 280 -11.30 0.57 10.19
N ARG A 281 -10.42 -0.38 10.54
CA ARG A 281 -8.96 -0.28 10.32
C ARG A 281 -8.42 -1.52 9.64
N THR A 282 -7.19 -1.40 9.13
CA THR A 282 -6.42 -2.56 8.65
C THR A 282 -5.31 -2.85 9.65
N TRP A 283 -5.09 -4.13 9.94
CA TRP A 283 -4.06 -4.58 10.87
C TRP A 283 -3.25 -5.72 10.27
N SER A 284 -1.96 -5.72 10.58
CA SER A 284 -1.02 -6.81 10.32
C SER A 284 -0.06 -6.90 11.51
N VAL A 285 0.63 -8.03 11.66
CA VAL A 285 1.65 -8.19 12.71
C VAL A 285 2.73 -7.11 12.62
N THR A 286 3.14 -6.71 11.42
CA THR A 286 4.08 -5.60 11.20
C THR A 286 3.53 -4.28 11.77
N THR A 287 2.24 -4.01 11.59
CA THR A 287 1.57 -2.83 12.15
C THR A 287 1.56 -2.87 13.68
N GLY A 288 1.22 -4.02 14.27
CA GLY A 288 1.22 -4.19 15.73
C GLY A 288 2.62 -4.03 16.34
N ARG A 289 3.66 -4.60 15.73
CA ARG A 289 5.06 -4.42 16.15
C ARG A 289 5.48 -2.95 16.08
N ALA A 290 5.11 -2.25 15.00
CA ALA A 290 5.41 -0.82 14.87
C ALA A 290 4.74 -0.01 15.97
N TYR A 291 3.49 -0.35 16.34
CA TYR A 291 2.73 0.32 17.38
C TYR A 291 3.34 0.07 18.77
N GLN A 292 3.67 -1.17 19.10
CA GLN A 292 4.33 -1.52 20.36
C GLN A 292 5.69 -0.80 20.52
N ALA A 293 6.43 -0.61 19.43
CA ALA A 293 7.66 0.18 19.47
C ALA A 293 7.40 1.68 19.71
N CYS A 294 6.39 2.26 19.05
CA CYS A 294 5.87 3.60 19.31
C CYS A 294 4.57 3.83 18.52
N PRO A 295 3.46 4.29 19.15
CA PRO A 295 2.21 4.57 18.44
C PRO A 295 2.35 5.55 17.27
N ALA A 296 3.10 6.65 17.47
CA ALA A 296 3.37 7.62 16.40
C ALA A 296 4.09 6.99 15.20
N ARG A 297 5.02 6.06 15.41
CA ARG A 297 5.73 5.36 14.32
C ARG A 297 4.73 4.58 13.47
N ALA A 298 3.82 3.83 14.09
CA ALA A 298 2.79 3.08 13.36
C ALA A 298 1.89 4.00 12.53
N HIS A 299 1.43 5.12 13.10
CA HIS A 299 0.59 6.08 12.39
C HIS A 299 1.31 6.71 11.19
N LEU A 300 2.54 7.19 11.37
CA LEU A 300 3.32 7.84 10.30
C LEU A 300 3.68 6.88 9.17
N ARG A 301 3.96 5.60 9.47
CA ARG A 301 4.11 4.56 8.43
C ARG A 301 2.82 4.35 7.65
N GLY A 302 1.67 4.36 8.32
CA GLY A 302 0.36 4.25 7.68
C GLY A 302 0.03 5.41 6.72
N LEU A 303 0.65 6.58 6.92
CA LEU A 303 0.57 7.74 6.02
C LEU A 303 1.54 7.65 4.82
N ASN A 304 2.38 6.61 4.76
CA ASN A 304 3.41 6.43 3.73
C ASN A 304 4.36 7.64 3.59
N LEU A 305 4.64 8.34 4.68
CA LEU A 305 5.62 9.45 4.66
C LEU A 305 7.01 8.94 4.27
N PRO A 306 7.88 9.79 3.68
CA PRO A 306 9.26 9.39 3.38
C PRO A 306 9.99 8.87 4.61
N THR A 307 10.76 7.80 4.43
CA THR A 307 11.50 7.09 5.48
C THR A 307 13.00 7.25 5.28
N SER A 308 13.76 7.25 6.39
CA SER A 308 15.22 7.20 6.33
C SER A 308 15.67 5.85 5.75
N ARG A 309 16.16 5.88 4.50
CA ARG A 309 16.65 4.67 3.81
C ARG A 309 17.81 3.99 4.53
N ALA A 310 18.66 4.73 5.22
CA ALA A 310 19.76 4.14 6.00
C ALA A 310 19.25 3.24 7.14
N VAL A 311 18.11 3.59 7.74
CA VAL A 311 17.46 2.80 8.80
C VAL A 311 16.64 1.66 8.20
N GLU A 312 15.86 1.92 7.15
CA GLU A 312 14.98 0.93 6.52
C GLU A 312 15.76 -0.13 5.73
N HIS A 313 16.88 0.26 5.14
CA HIS A 313 17.73 -0.58 4.29
C HIS A 313 19.13 -0.78 4.88
N SER A 314 19.21 -1.14 6.16
CA SER A 314 20.47 -1.65 6.73
C SER A 314 20.96 -2.88 5.96
N ASP A 315 22.27 -3.14 5.98
CA ASP A 315 22.89 -4.26 5.25
C ASP A 315 22.22 -5.60 5.54
N ALA A 316 22.03 -5.93 6.83
CA ALA A 316 21.32 -7.14 7.24
C ALA A 316 19.88 -7.21 6.70
N SER A 317 19.18 -6.06 6.62
CA SER A 317 17.82 -6.02 6.06
C SER A 317 17.83 -6.19 4.54
N ARG A 318 18.84 -5.67 3.84
CA ARG A 318 19.02 -5.89 2.39
C ARG A 318 19.30 -7.36 2.09
N ARG A 319 20.22 -8.00 2.84
CA ARG A 319 20.51 -9.43 2.72
C ARG A 319 19.26 -10.26 2.95
N GLY A 320 18.51 -9.98 4.02
CA GLY A 320 17.23 -10.64 4.29
C GLY A 320 16.26 -10.55 3.12
N ARG A 321 16.02 -9.34 2.58
CA ARG A 321 15.14 -9.16 1.41
C ARG A 321 15.63 -9.92 0.16
N ALA A 322 16.94 -9.92 -0.10
CA ALA A 322 17.52 -10.66 -1.22
C ALA A 322 17.31 -12.17 -1.10
N ILE A 323 17.47 -12.72 0.11
CA ILE A 323 17.20 -14.15 0.39
C ILE A 323 15.72 -14.45 0.16
N HIS A 324 14.80 -13.67 0.74
CA HIS A 324 13.36 -13.88 0.56
C HIS A 324 12.96 -13.81 -0.91
N ALA A 325 13.46 -12.81 -1.66
CA ALA A 325 13.16 -12.65 -3.08
C ALA A 325 13.64 -13.86 -3.92
N LEU A 326 14.84 -14.38 -3.64
CA LEU A 326 15.34 -15.57 -4.32
C LEU A 326 14.53 -16.82 -3.97
N LEU A 327 14.24 -17.04 -2.69
CA LEU A 327 13.43 -18.18 -2.24
C LEU A 327 12.02 -18.11 -2.83
N ALA A 328 11.42 -16.93 -2.86
CA ALA A 328 10.12 -16.72 -3.47
C ALA A 328 10.13 -17.06 -4.97
N ALA A 329 11.12 -16.57 -5.71
CA ALA A 329 11.27 -16.88 -7.13
C ALA A 329 11.45 -18.38 -7.38
N ARG A 330 12.33 -19.05 -6.61
CA ARG A 330 12.57 -20.50 -6.73
C ARG A 330 11.35 -21.31 -6.36
N HIS A 331 10.64 -20.97 -5.29
CA HIS A 331 9.44 -21.70 -4.88
C HIS A 331 8.24 -21.46 -5.80
N ALA A 332 8.20 -20.30 -6.49
CA ALA A 332 7.17 -20.01 -7.49
C ALA A 332 7.39 -20.81 -8.77
N ASP A 333 8.66 -21.00 -9.17
CA ASP A 333 9.02 -21.88 -10.27
C ASP A 333 9.14 -23.35 -9.82
N ARG A 334 8.00 -24.04 -9.87
CA ARG A 334 7.92 -25.48 -9.53
C ARG A 334 8.74 -26.38 -10.47
N THR A 335 9.14 -25.89 -11.65
CA THR A 335 9.93 -26.69 -12.61
C THR A 335 11.38 -26.85 -12.18
N SER A 336 11.90 -25.89 -11.41
CA SER A 336 13.24 -25.93 -10.83
C SER A 336 13.41 -26.98 -9.73
N GLY A 337 12.32 -27.60 -9.26
CA GLY A 337 12.35 -28.59 -8.18
C GLY A 337 12.71 -27.98 -6.82
N PRO A 338 13.19 -28.80 -5.86
CA PRO A 338 13.65 -28.32 -4.57
C PRO A 338 14.83 -27.36 -4.66
N CYS A 339 15.00 -26.49 -3.67
CA CYS A 339 16.16 -25.61 -3.59
C CYS A 339 17.45 -26.42 -3.51
N VAL A 340 18.39 -26.16 -4.43
CA VAL A 340 19.73 -26.76 -4.46
C VAL A 340 20.83 -25.73 -4.20
N VAL A 341 21.99 -26.24 -3.78
CA VAL A 341 23.18 -25.49 -3.30
C VAL A 341 23.93 -24.74 -4.41
N ASP A 342 23.58 -24.94 -5.69
CA ASP A 342 24.26 -24.23 -6.77
C ASP A 342 23.75 -22.78 -6.91
N LEU A 343 24.58 -21.85 -6.44
CA LEU A 343 24.38 -20.42 -6.50
C LEU A 343 25.61 -19.80 -7.14
N GLY A 344 25.40 -19.14 -8.29
CA GLY A 344 26.44 -18.34 -8.93
C GLY A 344 26.99 -17.25 -8.01
N ALA A 345 28.12 -16.66 -8.41
CA ALA A 345 28.81 -15.65 -7.59
C ALA A 345 27.91 -14.49 -7.13
N ASN A 346 26.94 -14.12 -7.97
CA ASN A 346 26.05 -12.96 -7.84
C ASN A 346 24.58 -13.37 -7.61
N TRP A 347 24.33 -14.30 -6.69
CA TRP A 347 22.99 -14.86 -6.45
C TRP A 347 21.92 -13.86 -6.02
N SER A 348 22.28 -12.65 -5.61
CA SER A 348 21.33 -11.62 -5.17
C SER A 348 20.33 -11.34 -6.30
N ALA A 349 19.09 -11.80 -6.13
CA ALA A 349 18.04 -11.63 -7.11
C ALA A 349 17.91 -10.14 -7.52
N GLY A 350 18.29 -9.85 -8.78
CA GLY A 350 18.02 -8.66 -9.58
C GLY A 350 17.55 -7.38 -8.88
N GLY A 351 18.35 -6.78 -7.99
CA GLY A 351 18.07 -5.41 -7.52
C GLY A 351 18.55 -5.02 -6.12
N HIS A 352 19.20 -5.91 -5.36
CA HIS A 352 19.76 -5.56 -4.05
C HIS A 352 21.28 -5.46 -4.09
N GLU A 353 21.81 -4.24 -3.94
CA GLU A 353 23.24 -4.03 -3.72
C GLU A 353 23.63 -4.52 -2.32
N LEU A 354 24.40 -5.61 -2.29
CA LEU A 354 24.95 -6.23 -1.09
C LEU A 354 26.47 -6.08 -1.08
N THR A 355 27.04 -5.89 0.11
CA THR A 355 28.50 -5.94 0.28
C THR A 355 29.00 -7.38 0.10
N VAL A 356 30.31 -7.55 -0.13
CA VAL A 356 30.94 -8.87 -0.28
C VAL A 356 30.66 -9.79 0.92
N ASN A 357 30.71 -9.26 2.15
CA ASN A 357 30.45 -10.02 3.37
C ASN A 357 28.98 -10.47 3.47
N GLU A 358 28.05 -9.63 3.03
CA GLU A 358 26.62 -9.93 3.01
C GLU A 358 26.27 -10.97 1.93
N LEU A 359 26.95 -10.92 0.77
CA LEU A 359 26.84 -11.93 -0.29
C LEU A 359 27.34 -13.30 0.18
N ALA A 360 28.49 -13.34 0.85
CA ALA A 360 29.04 -14.57 1.42
C ALA A 360 28.11 -15.14 2.50
N SER A 361 27.68 -14.30 3.45
CA SER A 361 26.77 -14.70 4.52
C SER A 361 25.43 -15.22 4.00
N GLY A 362 24.84 -14.53 3.01
CA GLY A 362 23.57 -14.97 2.44
C GLY A 362 23.68 -16.23 1.59
N ARG A 363 24.84 -16.50 0.97
CA ARG A 363 25.10 -17.78 0.31
C ARG A 363 25.06 -18.95 1.28
N GLU A 364 25.74 -18.83 2.42
CA GLU A 364 25.68 -19.86 3.46
C GLU A 364 24.25 -20.05 3.98
N MET A 365 23.52 -18.97 4.25
CA MET A 365 22.11 -19.05 4.64
C MET A 365 21.26 -19.81 3.63
N LEU A 366 21.44 -19.57 2.33
CA LEU A 366 20.69 -20.27 1.28
C LEU A 366 21.11 -21.74 1.14
N ARG A 367 22.39 -22.06 1.39
CA ARG A 367 22.87 -23.43 1.45
C ARG A 367 22.16 -24.19 2.58
N HIS A 368 22.05 -23.58 3.76
CA HIS A 368 21.31 -24.17 4.88
C HIS A 368 19.81 -24.29 4.61
N HIS A 369 19.19 -23.33 3.90
CA HIS A 369 17.80 -23.48 3.46
C HIS A 369 17.59 -24.74 2.61
N ALA A 370 18.54 -25.05 1.72
CA ALA A 370 18.45 -26.24 0.89
C ALA A 370 18.39 -27.53 1.74
N GLU A 371 18.94 -27.56 2.96
CA GLU A 371 18.88 -28.73 3.86
C GLU A 371 17.49 -28.96 4.45
N VAL A 372 16.65 -27.91 4.54
CA VAL A 372 15.31 -27.97 5.15
C VAL A 372 14.20 -27.53 4.19
N CYS A 373 14.50 -27.48 2.89
CA CYS A 373 13.58 -26.96 1.88
C CYS A 373 12.30 -27.80 1.85
N PRO A 374 11.11 -27.22 2.09
CA PRO A 374 9.87 -27.99 2.20
C PRO A 374 9.54 -28.73 0.91
N LEU A 375 9.99 -28.22 -0.25
CA LEU A 375 9.74 -28.84 -1.53
C LEU A 375 10.40 -30.22 -1.71
N GLN A 376 11.39 -30.58 -0.89
CA GLN A 376 12.05 -31.90 -0.96
C GLN A 376 11.11 -33.07 -0.64
N HIS A 377 10.08 -32.81 0.15
CA HIS A 377 9.16 -33.84 0.64
C HIS A 377 7.75 -33.67 0.07
N LEU A 378 7.54 -32.71 -0.82
CA LEU A 378 6.24 -32.43 -1.41
C LEU A 378 6.10 -33.13 -2.76
N PRO A 379 4.93 -33.74 -3.03
CA PRO A 379 4.54 -34.12 -4.37
C PRO A 379 4.68 -32.94 -5.35
N ALA A 380 5.00 -33.23 -6.61
CA ALA A 380 5.19 -32.20 -7.63
C ALA A 380 3.95 -31.30 -7.80
N ASP A 381 2.76 -31.89 -7.70
CA ASP A 381 1.44 -31.26 -7.83
C ASP A 381 0.89 -30.68 -6.51
N ALA A 382 1.61 -30.81 -5.39
CA ALA A 382 1.17 -30.27 -4.11
C ALA A 382 0.98 -28.75 -4.21
N PRO A 383 -0.18 -28.21 -3.77
CA PRO A 383 -0.40 -26.77 -3.79
C PRO A 383 0.64 -26.03 -2.93
N VAL A 384 1.36 -25.12 -3.56
CA VAL A 384 2.32 -24.19 -2.93
C VAL A 384 1.90 -22.77 -3.30
N ARG A 385 1.83 -21.90 -2.29
CA ARG A 385 1.57 -20.47 -2.43
C ARG A 385 2.72 -19.72 -1.80
N VAL A 386 3.45 -18.99 -2.64
CA VAL A 386 4.58 -18.16 -2.24
C VAL A 386 4.08 -16.77 -1.89
N GLU A 387 4.46 -16.26 -0.72
CA GLU A 387 4.05 -14.94 -0.21
C GLU A 387 2.55 -14.61 -0.43
N PRO A 388 1.61 -15.53 -0.16
CA PRO A 388 0.21 -15.27 -0.47
C PRO A 388 -0.33 -14.16 0.42
N ARG A 389 -0.97 -13.16 -0.18
CA ARG A 389 -1.73 -12.17 0.57
C ARG A 389 -3.05 -12.76 1.05
N LEU A 390 -3.13 -13.03 2.34
CA LEU A 390 -4.32 -13.49 3.03
C LEU A 390 -5.00 -12.30 3.71
N THR A 391 -6.32 -12.20 3.55
CA THR A 391 -7.11 -11.13 4.16
C THR A 391 -8.38 -11.70 4.77
N TRP A 392 -8.66 -11.35 6.01
CA TRP A 392 -9.91 -11.70 6.70
C TRP A 392 -10.58 -10.44 7.24
N GLU A 393 -11.90 -10.47 7.31
CA GLU A 393 -12.65 -9.49 8.08
C GLU A 393 -12.98 -10.05 9.47
N ASP A 394 -12.42 -9.41 10.50
CA ASP A 394 -12.86 -9.58 11.88
C ASP A 394 -13.91 -8.51 12.19
N GLY A 395 -15.18 -8.88 12.02
CA GLY A 395 -16.32 -7.98 12.23
C GLY A 395 -16.53 -7.58 13.68
N GLN A 396 -16.07 -8.39 14.65
CA GLN A 396 -16.13 -8.04 16.07
C GLN A 396 -15.12 -6.93 16.37
N ALA A 397 -13.90 -7.03 15.85
CA ALA A 397 -12.89 -5.98 16.01
C ALA A 397 -13.12 -4.75 15.10
N GLN A 398 -13.97 -4.88 14.08
CA GLN A 398 -14.07 -3.92 12.95
C GLN A 398 -12.71 -3.74 12.25
N VAL A 399 -12.00 -4.84 12.00
CA VAL A 399 -10.64 -4.84 11.45
C VAL A 399 -10.52 -5.77 10.25
N LEU A 400 -9.85 -5.29 9.21
CA LEU A 400 -9.33 -6.14 8.15
C LEU A 400 -7.94 -6.64 8.55
N VAL A 401 -7.83 -7.94 8.79
CA VAL A 401 -6.58 -8.62 9.13
C VAL A 401 -5.88 -9.01 7.85
N ILE A 402 -4.63 -8.58 7.67
CA ILE A 402 -3.80 -8.93 6.52
C ILE A 402 -2.57 -9.68 7.00
N ALA A 403 -2.29 -10.81 6.36
CA ALA A 403 -1.09 -11.58 6.55
C ALA A 403 -0.48 -11.97 5.20
N GLU A 404 0.85 -12.07 5.19
CA GLU A 404 1.65 -12.53 4.06
C GLU A 404 2.68 -13.52 4.62
N PRO A 405 2.32 -14.79 4.86
CA PRO A 405 3.32 -15.81 5.19
C PRO A 405 4.34 -15.93 4.07
N ASP A 406 5.59 -16.22 4.39
CA ASP A 406 6.64 -16.41 3.38
C ASP A 406 6.28 -17.59 2.44
N LEU A 407 5.73 -18.66 3.01
CA LEU A 407 5.25 -19.82 2.26
C LEU A 407 4.03 -20.45 2.91
N LEU A 408 3.04 -20.81 2.09
CA LEU A 408 1.93 -21.66 2.49
C LEU A 408 1.88 -22.86 1.55
N TYR A 409 1.99 -24.08 2.07
CA TYR A 409 1.96 -25.28 1.25
C TYR A 409 1.08 -26.37 1.86
N ARG A 410 0.69 -27.34 1.03
CA ARG A 410 -0.12 -28.48 1.46
C ARG A 410 0.72 -29.72 1.72
N ASP A 411 0.59 -30.25 2.93
CA ASP A 411 1.02 -31.59 3.30
C ASP A 411 -0.21 -32.52 3.29
N GLY A 412 -0.50 -33.12 2.13
CA GLY A 412 -1.77 -33.78 1.84
C GLY A 412 -2.90 -32.75 1.76
N ASP A 413 -3.96 -32.92 2.57
CA ASP A 413 -5.05 -31.94 2.62
C ASP A 413 -4.89 -30.89 3.74
N SER A 414 -3.78 -30.92 4.49
CA SER A 414 -3.50 -29.97 5.56
C SER A 414 -2.60 -28.83 5.11
N TRP A 415 -2.94 -27.62 5.51
CA TRP A 415 -2.10 -26.44 5.28
C TRP A 415 -0.99 -26.34 6.31
N VAL A 416 0.20 -26.00 5.84
CA VAL A 416 1.38 -25.65 6.63
C VAL A 416 1.73 -24.19 6.39
N TRP A 417 1.81 -23.42 7.47
CA TRP A 417 2.21 -22.01 7.48
C TRP A 417 3.69 -21.91 7.78
N ARG A 418 4.52 -21.37 6.88
CA ARG A 418 5.96 -21.25 7.10
C ARG A 418 6.43 -19.81 7.01
N GLU A 419 7.24 -19.42 8.00
CA GLU A 419 7.95 -18.15 8.09
C GLU A 419 9.45 -18.40 8.04
N VAL A 420 10.16 -17.62 7.23
CA VAL A 420 11.62 -17.60 7.15
C VAL A 420 12.13 -16.33 7.81
N LYS A 421 13.19 -16.44 8.60
CA LYS A 421 13.87 -15.30 9.23
C LYS A 421 15.37 -15.45 9.09
N THR A 422 16.06 -14.35 8.85
CA THR A 422 17.52 -14.34 8.75
C THR A 422 18.13 -13.67 9.97
N SER A 423 19.19 -14.25 10.52
CA SER A 423 19.89 -13.71 11.69
C SER A 423 21.40 -13.86 11.52
N ALA A 424 22.16 -12.85 11.93
CA ALA A 424 23.61 -12.96 12.08
C ALA A 424 24.03 -13.46 13.47
N ARG A 425 23.08 -13.54 14.42
CA ARG A 425 23.32 -13.95 15.81
C ARG A 425 22.93 -15.41 16.01
N GLU A 426 23.75 -16.14 16.75
CA GLU A 426 23.41 -17.46 17.27
C GLU A 426 22.24 -17.40 18.25
N HIS A 427 21.44 -18.46 18.27
CA HIS A 427 20.27 -18.53 19.15
C HIS A 427 20.70 -18.64 20.61
N ARG A 428 20.08 -17.83 21.49
CA ARG A 428 20.10 -18.09 22.92
C ARG A 428 18.77 -18.78 23.25
N GLY A 429 18.82 -20.06 23.58
CA GLY A 429 17.63 -20.85 23.92
C GLY A 429 16.79 -20.22 25.04
N GLY A 430 15.51 -20.59 25.11
CA GLY A 430 14.62 -20.25 26.23
C GLY A 430 13.68 -19.05 26.03
N THR A 431 13.63 -18.44 24.84
CA THR A 431 12.66 -17.39 24.53
C THR A 431 11.34 -17.95 24.00
N ASP A 432 10.20 -17.39 24.44
CA ASP A 432 8.89 -17.70 23.86
C ASP A 432 8.85 -17.32 22.37
N LEU A 433 8.76 -18.33 21.51
CA LEU A 433 8.78 -18.20 20.05
C LEU A 433 7.62 -17.33 19.54
N LEU A 434 6.42 -17.47 20.10
CA LEU A 434 5.24 -16.74 19.62
C LEU A 434 5.33 -15.25 19.95
N SER A 435 5.85 -14.91 21.13
CA SER A 435 6.10 -13.51 21.51
C SER A 435 7.23 -12.89 20.69
N THR A 436 8.28 -13.65 20.37
CA THR A 436 9.42 -13.18 19.56
C THR A 436 9.02 -13.02 18.08
N TYR A 437 8.20 -13.93 17.59
CA TYR A 437 7.72 -13.98 16.21
C TYR A 437 6.18 -14.03 16.16
N PRO A 438 5.46 -12.90 16.41
CA PRO A 438 4.00 -12.92 16.45
C PRO A 438 3.30 -13.27 15.13
N GLN A 439 4.02 -13.35 14.01
CA GLN A 439 3.50 -13.94 12.77
C GLN A 439 3.08 -15.40 12.98
N LEU A 440 3.84 -16.14 13.79
CA LEU A 440 3.54 -17.52 14.16
C LEU A 440 2.27 -17.61 15.01
N ALA A 441 2.08 -16.65 15.94
CA ALA A 441 0.86 -16.58 16.74
C ALA A 441 -0.38 -16.39 15.86
N LEU A 442 -0.31 -15.50 14.86
CA LEU A 442 -1.40 -15.34 13.89
C LEU A 442 -1.62 -16.62 13.07
N GLY A 443 -0.55 -17.25 12.59
CA GLY A 443 -0.61 -18.53 11.87
C GLY A 443 -1.27 -19.64 12.69
N VAL A 444 -0.97 -19.72 13.99
CA VAL A 444 -1.61 -20.66 14.93
C VAL A 444 -3.11 -20.42 14.99
N LEU A 445 -3.56 -19.17 15.18
CA LEU A 445 -4.99 -18.86 15.27
C LEU A 445 -5.73 -19.16 13.97
N VAL A 446 -5.15 -18.80 12.83
CA VAL A 446 -5.71 -19.04 11.49
C VAL A 446 -5.88 -20.54 11.23
N LEU A 447 -4.85 -21.35 11.50
CA LEU A 447 -4.89 -22.80 11.28
C LEU A 447 -5.82 -23.50 12.29
N ALA A 448 -5.73 -23.15 13.58
CA ALA A 448 -6.56 -23.75 14.63
C ALA A 448 -8.06 -23.57 14.39
N ARG A 449 -8.44 -22.40 13.84
CA ARG A 449 -9.82 -22.06 13.50
C ARG A 449 -10.24 -22.62 12.14
N GLY A 450 -9.31 -23.11 11.32
CA GLY A 450 -9.56 -23.66 9.99
C GLY A 450 -9.93 -22.60 8.96
N GLU A 451 -9.44 -21.36 9.12
CA GLU A 451 -9.77 -20.22 8.24
C GLU A 451 -9.21 -20.39 6.81
N LEU A 452 -8.34 -21.38 6.58
CA LEU A 452 -7.79 -21.74 5.28
C LEU A 452 -8.49 -22.95 4.62
N GLY A 453 -9.48 -23.55 5.29
CA GLY A 453 -10.11 -24.81 4.89
C GLY A 453 -9.16 -26.01 4.94
N GLY A 454 -9.58 -27.13 4.34
CA GLY A 454 -8.83 -28.39 4.32
C GLY A 454 -8.81 -29.13 5.66
N SER A 455 -8.14 -30.28 5.68
CA SER A 455 -7.94 -31.10 6.87
C SER A 455 -7.02 -30.44 7.89
N ARG A 456 -7.28 -30.68 9.17
CA ARG A 456 -6.47 -30.19 10.29
C ARG A 456 -5.43 -31.20 10.79
N ALA A 457 -5.46 -32.43 10.30
CA ALA A 457 -4.71 -33.54 10.88
C ALA A 457 -3.17 -33.37 10.86
N ARG A 458 -2.63 -32.67 9.86
CA ARG A 458 -1.18 -32.41 9.72
C ARG A 458 -0.83 -30.92 9.67
N SER A 459 -1.78 -30.07 10.03
CA SER A 459 -1.58 -28.62 10.01
C SER A 459 -0.60 -28.20 11.11
N ARG A 460 0.36 -27.36 10.74
CA ARG A 460 1.41 -26.87 11.63
C ARG A 460 1.91 -25.50 11.18
N VAL A 461 2.54 -24.79 12.11
CA VAL A 461 3.27 -23.55 11.83
C VAL A 461 4.76 -23.85 11.93
N GLU A 462 5.53 -23.45 10.94
CA GLU A 462 6.97 -23.66 10.85
C GLU A 462 7.69 -22.30 10.90
N LEU A 463 8.73 -22.21 11.72
CA LEU A 463 9.68 -21.11 11.70
C LEU A 463 11.04 -21.64 11.28
N GLU A 464 11.53 -21.14 10.16
CA GLU A 464 12.87 -21.38 9.68
C GLU A 464 13.75 -20.17 10.01
N VAL A 465 14.82 -20.37 10.79
CA VAL A 465 15.79 -19.31 11.08
C VAL A 465 17.12 -19.63 10.44
N LEU A 466 17.45 -18.88 9.38
CA LEU A 466 18.68 -18.99 8.62
C LEU A 466 19.80 -18.14 9.23
N ARG A 467 20.94 -18.78 9.48
CA ARG A 467 22.18 -18.16 9.97
C ARG A 467 23.35 -18.61 9.09
N PRO A 468 24.47 -17.87 9.05
CA PRO A 468 25.65 -18.36 8.34
C PRO A 468 26.17 -19.70 8.88
N GLY A 469 26.02 -19.93 10.18
CA GLY A 469 26.46 -21.16 10.85
C GLY A 469 25.49 -22.33 10.82
N GLY A 470 24.25 -22.16 10.32
CA GLY A 470 23.25 -23.24 10.33
C GLY A 470 21.81 -22.77 10.13
N VAL A 471 20.89 -23.73 10.14
CA VAL A 471 19.44 -23.52 10.12
C VAL A 471 18.77 -24.16 11.33
N ASP A 472 17.85 -23.41 11.95
CA ASP A 472 16.90 -23.98 12.92
C ASP A 472 15.53 -24.07 12.26
N LEU A 473 14.87 -25.22 12.35
CA LEU A 473 13.48 -25.41 11.95
C LEU A 473 12.62 -25.75 13.17
N GLU A 474 11.88 -24.77 13.66
CA GLU A 474 10.95 -24.92 14.78
C GLU A 474 9.54 -25.22 14.26
N VAL A 475 8.91 -26.24 14.83
CA VAL A 475 7.55 -26.68 14.44
C VAL A 475 6.60 -26.48 15.61
N VAL A 476 5.53 -25.74 15.36
CA VAL A 476 4.49 -25.41 16.34
C VAL A 476 3.19 -26.09 15.93
N ASP A 477 2.67 -26.95 16.81
CA ASP A 477 1.33 -27.54 16.67
C ASP A 477 0.24 -26.53 17.09
N PRO A 478 -0.61 -26.05 16.16
CA PRO A 478 -1.64 -25.08 16.45
C PRO A 478 -2.81 -25.65 17.26
N PHE A 479 -2.90 -26.97 17.46
CA PHE A 479 -4.02 -27.59 18.19
C PHE A 479 -3.73 -27.80 19.67
N THR A 480 -2.46 -27.76 20.08
CA THR A 480 -2.05 -27.79 21.48
C THR A 480 -2.69 -26.63 22.27
N PRO A 481 -3.48 -26.89 23.34
CA PRO A 481 -4.23 -25.83 24.03
C PRO A 481 -3.38 -24.69 24.58
N ARG A 482 -2.22 -24.99 25.18
CA ARG A 482 -1.30 -23.98 25.72
C ARG A 482 -0.70 -23.09 24.63
N VAL A 483 -0.40 -23.65 23.47
CA VAL A 483 0.09 -22.90 22.30
C VAL A 483 -0.97 -21.92 21.81
N ARG A 484 -2.24 -22.36 21.72
CA ARG A 484 -3.37 -21.49 21.34
C ARG A 484 -3.59 -20.36 22.31
N GLN A 485 -3.63 -20.66 23.62
CA GLN A 485 -3.80 -19.63 24.65
C GLN A 485 -2.67 -18.59 24.59
N ASN A 486 -1.43 -19.01 24.37
CA ASN A 486 -0.32 -18.07 24.20
C ASN A 486 -0.47 -17.24 22.92
N ALA A 487 -0.83 -17.86 21.79
CA ALA A 487 -1.07 -17.16 20.54
C ALA A 487 -2.17 -16.09 20.67
N GLU A 488 -3.29 -16.42 21.34
CA GLU A 488 -4.37 -15.48 21.64
C GLU A 488 -3.89 -14.31 22.50
N ALA A 489 -3.09 -14.58 23.54
CA ALA A 489 -2.54 -13.56 24.42
C ALA A 489 -1.61 -12.59 23.67
N VAL A 490 -0.69 -13.12 22.86
CA VAL A 490 0.24 -12.34 22.04
C VAL A 490 -0.52 -11.43 21.07
N ILE A 491 -1.46 -11.97 20.30
CA ILE A 491 -2.21 -11.18 19.32
C ILE A 491 -3.10 -10.14 20.02
N ARG A 492 -3.78 -10.51 21.10
CA ARG A 492 -4.61 -9.58 21.87
C ARG A 492 -3.79 -8.41 22.42
N ASP A 493 -2.61 -8.68 23.00
CA ASP A 493 -1.73 -7.63 23.53
C ASP A 493 -1.31 -6.62 22.44
N MET A 494 -0.93 -7.12 21.26
CA MET A 494 -0.56 -6.29 20.11
C MET A 494 -1.71 -5.41 19.59
N VAL A 495 -2.94 -5.89 19.71
CA VAL A 495 -4.11 -5.25 19.08
C VAL A 495 -4.85 -4.33 20.04
N HIS A 496 -5.01 -4.68 21.32
CA HIS A 496 -5.98 -4.00 22.19
C HIS A 496 -5.68 -2.50 22.35
N ARG A 497 -4.42 -2.12 22.60
CA ARG A 497 -4.04 -0.70 22.75
C ARG A 497 -4.14 0.04 21.42
N TRP A 498 -3.59 -0.56 20.36
CA TRP A 498 -3.67 -0.01 19.00
C TRP A 498 -5.12 0.24 18.56
N ARG A 499 -6.03 -0.65 18.93
CA ARG A 499 -7.44 -0.55 18.54
C ARG A 499 -8.15 0.60 19.23
N ALA A 500 -7.85 0.80 20.51
CA ALA A 500 -8.42 1.84 21.37
C ALA A 500 -7.80 3.23 21.14
N ASP A 501 -6.63 3.30 20.52
CA ASP A 501 -5.89 4.54 20.33
C ASP A 501 -6.37 5.32 19.09
N ASP A 502 -6.77 6.57 19.31
CA ASP A 502 -7.20 7.50 18.25
C ASP A 502 -6.24 8.68 18.08
N LEU A 503 -5.18 8.73 18.88
CA LEU A 503 -4.23 9.85 18.95
C LEU A 503 -2.84 9.45 18.47
N PHE A 504 -2.46 8.19 18.65
CA PHE A 504 -1.16 7.64 18.28
C PHE A 504 0.00 8.47 18.85
N ALA A 505 -0.10 8.88 20.11
CA ALA A 505 0.87 9.76 20.74
C ALA A 505 2.30 9.18 20.70
N ALA A 506 3.29 10.04 20.48
CA ALA A 506 4.68 9.61 20.49
C ALA A 506 5.11 9.18 21.90
N GLN A 507 5.84 8.06 21.97
CA GLN A 507 6.43 7.54 23.21
C GLN A 507 7.96 7.50 23.01
N PRO A 508 8.66 8.64 23.21
CA PRO A 508 10.07 8.72 22.95
C PRO A 508 10.85 7.79 23.89
N ALA A 509 11.75 6.99 23.30
CA ALA A 509 12.71 6.16 23.99
C ALA A 509 14.01 6.15 23.21
N VAL A 510 15.15 6.40 23.86
CA VAL A 510 16.47 6.55 23.22
C VAL A 510 16.77 5.40 22.25
N GLN A 511 16.49 4.16 22.67
CA GLN A 511 16.73 2.95 21.89
C GLN A 511 15.89 2.85 20.60
N HIS A 512 14.72 3.50 20.55
CA HIS A 512 13.79 3.42 19.42
C HIS A 512 13.88 4.67 18.54
N CYS A 513 14.03 5.86 19.11
CA CYS A 513 14.06 7.12 18.37
C CYS A 513 15.25 7.21 17.41
N THR A 514 16.43 6.75 17.83
CA THR A 514 17.66 6.76 17.00
C THR A 514 17.58 5.83 15.78
N ARG A 515 16.73 4.80 15.84
CA ARG A 515 16.51 3.82 14.77
C ARG A 515 15.09 3.90 14.20
N CYS A 516 14.41 5.03 14.39
CA CYS A 516 13.08 5.24 13.86
C CYS A 516 13.17 5.87 12.47
N GLU A 517 12.74 5.13 11.45
CA GLU A 517 12.80 5.52 10.04
C GLU A 517 11.95 6.76 9.71
N VAL A 518 10.95 7.08 10.55
CA VAL A 518 10.08 8.27 10.41
C VAL A 518 10.46 9.38 11.41
N ALA A 519 11.59 9.26 12.11
CA ALA A 519 12.00 10.23 13.14
C ALA A 519 12.12 11.66 12.60
N ALA A 520 12.49 11.85 11.34
CA ALA A 520 12.58 13.15 10.70
C ALA A 520 11.28 13.98 10.82
N TRP A 521 10.13 13.30 10.87
CA TRP A 521 8.81 13.92 10.99
C TRP A 521 8.33 14.05 12.44
N CYS A 522 8.95 13.36 13.39
CA CYS A 522 8.50 13.34 14.78
C CYS A 522 9.08 14.50 15.58
N ARG A 523 8.24 15.43 16.04
CA ARG A 523 8.65 16.55 16.92
C ARG A 523 9.12 16.09 18.30
N ALA A 524 8.63 14.95 18.79
CA ALA A 524 9.00 14.42 20.10
C ALA A 524 10.40 13.77 20.14
N LYS A 525 11.09 13.65 19.00
CA LYS A 525 12.43 13.03 18.93
C LYS A 525 13.46 13.79 19.77
N ASP A 526 13.34 15.12 19.82
CA ASP A 526 14.32 15.99 20.49
C ASP A 526 14.20 15.91 22.02
N GLY A 527 13.00 15.58 22.52
CA GLY A 527 12.76 15.33 23.95
C GLY A 527 13.36 14.01 24.46
N ALA A 528 13.79 13.10 23.58
CA ALA A 528 14.46 11.85 23.94
C ALA A 528 15.96 12.02 24.23
N VAL A 529 16.58 13.11 23.73
CA VAL A 529 18.02 13.37 23.85
C VAL A 529 18.37 14.10 25.15
N VAL A 530 17.37 14.65 25.85
CA VAL A 530 17.53 15.53 27.03
C VAL A 530 17.19 14.82 28.35
N ARG A 531 16.96 13.50 28.34
CA ARG A 531 16.67 12.71 29.57
C ARG A 531 17.70 11.64 29.83
#